data_AF-A0A3M1FVL7-F1
#
_entry.id   AF-A0A3M1FVL7-F1
#
_cell.length_a   1.000
_cell.length_b   1.000
_cell.length_c   1.000
_cell.angle_alpha   90.00
_cell.angle_beta   90.00
_cell.angle_gamma   90.00
#
_symmetry.space_group_name_H-M   'P 1'
#
loop_
_entity.id
_entity.type
_entity.pdbx_description
1 polymer ?
#
loop_
_entity_poly.entity_id
_entity_poly.type
_entity_poly.pdbx_seq_one_letter_code
_entity_poly.pdbx_strand_id
1 'polypeptide(L)'
;MKKNLLEEAITLLQQCSIAKGILASLDGKDDVYHRIWTRDAIVSGLSGLVVQDKKIIKGLLHTLKTLKGNLGAQGEVPSNIALTKSLKVKKISYGTPVGRVDATLWYLIGWLYLTKTNCLTTKEKKDILSSLEKIFTLLNTWHFSSKELIYTPTAGFWADEMPIGGYVLYNELLYLWSLKLFYTVTRDKFFKDKASRLNNEILLNFYPTKASLKSVNKEKIVHPTAVS
;
A
#
# COMPACT_ATOMS: atom_id res chain seq x y z
N MET A 1 0.18 -34.86 18.80
CA MET A 1 0.89 -33.57 18.79
C MET A 1 -0.11 -32.48 18.41
N LYS A 2 -0.27 -31.43 19.21
CA LYS A 2 -1.05 -30.25 18.77
C LYS A 2 -0.23 -29.54 17.69
N LYS A 3 -0.81 -29.35 16.50
CA LYS A 3 -0.19 -28.53 15.44
C LYS A 3 0.06 -27.12 15.98
N ASN A 4 1.29 -26.61 15.83
CA ASN A 4 1.58 -25.21 16.09
C ASN A 4 1.29 -24.41 14.80
N LEU A 5 0.07 -23.88 14.70
CA LEU A 5 -0.39 -23.14 13.52
C LEU A 5 0.47 -21.91 13.19
N LEU A 6 1.09 -21.29 14.20
CA LEU A 6 1.97 -20.15 13.98
C LEU A 6 3.27 -20.57 13.29
N GLU A 7 3.90 -21.66 13.75
CA GLU A 7 5.11 -22.20 13.12
C GLU A 7 4.85 -22.66 11.68
N GLU A 8 3.69 -23.29 11.43
CA GLU A 8 3.27 -23.67 10.08
C GLU A 8 3.08 -22.45 9.17
N ALA A 9 2.45 -21.38 9.67
CA ALA A 9 2.26 -20.14 8.93
C ALA A 9 3.61 -19.45 8.61
N ILE A 10 4.53 -19.40 9.57
CA ILE A 10 5.88 -18.86 9.37
C ILE A 10 6.62 -19.68 8.31
N THR A 11 6.57 -21.02 8.39
CA THR A 11 7.22 -21.93 7.43
C THR A 11 6.68 -21.72 6.01
N LEU A 12 5.36 -21.56 5.87
CA LEU A 12 4.74 -21.26 4.58
C LEU A 12 5.23 -19.92 4.01
N LEU A 13 5.25 -18.85 4.80
CA LEU A 13 5.72 -17.54 4.34
C LEU A 13 7.21 -17.53 4.01
N GLN A 14 8.01 -18.29 4.76
CA GLN A 14 9.41 -18.54 4.46
C GLN A 14 9.60 -19.24 3.11
N GLN A 15 8.72 -20.18 2.75
CA GLN A 15 8.75 -20.86 1.45
C GLN A 15 8.31 -19.92 0.30
N CYS A 16 7.32 -19.06 0.53
CA CYS A 16 6.90 -18.05 -0.45
C CYS A 16 7.95 -16.96 -0.71
N SER A 17 8.90 -16.77 0.21
CA SER A 17 9.95 -15.76 0.14
C SER A 17 11.09 -16.19 -0.79
N ILE A 18 11.11 -15.66 -2.02
CA ILE A 18 12.10 -15.95 -3.07
C ILE A 18 13.03 -14.75 -3.34
N ALA A 19 13.98 -14.92 -4.27
CA ALA A 19 14.96 -13.88 -4.60
C ALA A 19 14.36 -12.60 -5.21
N LYS A 20 13.14 -12.66 -5.76
CA LYS A 20 12.44 -11.50 -6.33
C LYS A 20 11.40 -10.88 -5.38
N GLY A 21 11.05 -11.54 -4.28
CA GLY A 21 10.02 -11.07 -3.37
C GLY A 21 9.24 -12.22 -2.76
N ILE A 22 8.03 -11.93 -2.28
CA ILE A 22 7.12 -12.92 -1.70
C ILE A 22 6.05 -13.25 -2.73
N LEU A 23 5.92 -14.53 -3.06
CA LEU A 23 4.89 -15.04 -3.96
C LEU A 23 3.53 -15.07 -3.25
N ALA A 24 2.45 -14.84 -4.00
CA ALA A 24 1.10 -14.95 -3.47
C ALA A 24 0.68 -16.40 -3.16
N SER A 25 1.21 -17.38 -3.90
CA SER A 25 0.95 -18.80 -3.68
C SER A 25 2.15 -19.66 -4.07
N LEU A 26 2.30 -20.81 -3.39
CA LEU A 26 3.24 -21.87 -3.76
C LEU A 26 2.68 -22.81 -4.83
N ASP A 27 1.35 -22.83 -5.02
CA ASP A 27 0.72 -23.68 -6.02
C ASP A 27 1.03 -23.15 -7.42
N GLY A 28 2.10 -23.70 -8.00
CA GLY A 28 2.57 -23.43 -9.35
C GLY A 28 1.85 -24.24 -10.43
N LYS A 29 0.61 -24.70 -10.16
CA LYS A 29 -0.16 -25.52 -11.11
C LYS A 29 -0.53 -24.75 -12.38
N ASP A 30 -0.60 -23.42 -12.30
CA ASP A 30 -0.76 -22.55 -13.46
C ASP A 30 0.34 -21.48 -13.50
N ASP A 31 0.92 -21.29 -14.68
CA ASP A 31 1.90 -20.24 -15.05
C ASP A 31 1.38 -18.80 -14.78
N VAL A 32 0.11 -18.69 -14.37
CA VAL A 32 -0.64 -17.48 -14.04
C VAL A 32 -0.38 -17.01 -12.59
N TYR A 33 0.01 -17.89 -11.65
CA TYR A 33 0.12 -17.54 -10.21
C TYR A 33 1.54 -17.36 -9.67
N HIS A 34 2.59 -17.55 -10.48
CA HIS A 34 3.97 -17.20 -10.07
C HIS A 34 4.18 -15.67 -10.12
N ARG A 35 3.42 -14.97 -9.28
CA ARG A 35 3.30 -13.52 -9.24
C ARG A 35 3.63 -13.00 -7.85
N ILE A 36 4.28 -11.85 -7.85
CA ILE A 36 4.33 -10.97 -6.69
C ILE A 36 3.13 -10.05 -6.81
N TRP A 37 2.12 -10.24 -5.96
CA TRP A 37 1.01 -9.31 -5.80
C TRP A 37 1.39 -8.31 -4.72
N THR A 38 1.35 -7.02 -5.05
CA THR A 38 1.97 -5.97 -4.21
C THR A 38 1.40 -5.94 -2.80
N ARG A 39 0.07 -5.92 -2.67
CA ARG A 39 -0.60 -5.95 -1.37
C ARG A 39 -0.23 -7.21 -0.58
N ASP A 40 -0.47 -8.38 -1.17
CA ASP A 40 -0.29 -9.69 -0.54
C ASP A 40 1.15 -9.89 -0.07
N ALA A 41 2.11 -9.56 -0.93
CA ALA A 41 3.54 -9.69 -0.65
C ALA A 41 4.00 -8.72 0.44
N ILE A 42 3.48 -7.49 0.48
CA ILE A 42 3.85 -6.50 1.50
C ILE A 42 3.23 -6.85 2.84
N VAL A 43 1.93 -7.17 2.89
CA VAL A 43 1.26 -7.58 4.14
C VAL A 43 1.94 -8.81 4.73
N SER A 44 2.21 -9.82 3.90
CA SER A 44 2.97 -11.01 4.30
C SER A 44 4.38 -10.65 4.79
N GLY A 45 5.07 -9.76 4.08
CA GLY A 45 6.42 -9.33 4.46
C GLY A 45 6.47 -8.54 5.78
N LEU A 46 5.48 -7.69 6.04
CA LEU A 46 5.35 -6.95 7.30
C LEU A 46 5.15 -7.89 8.49
N SER A 47 4.47 -9.03 8.30
CA SER A 47 4.36 -10.05 9.36
C SER A 47 5.74 -10.55 9.82
N GLY A 48 6.72 -10.62 8.91
CA GLY A 48 8.10 -10.96 9.23
C GLY A 48 8.75 -10.01 10.23
N LEU A 49 8.39 -8.71 10.19
CA LEU A 49 8.84 -7.75 11.21
C LEU A 49 8.22 -8.03 12.57
N VAL A 50 6.95 -8.44 12.61
CA VAL A 50 6.22 -8.77 13.85
C VAL A 50 6.81 -10.02 14.51
N VAL A 51 7.03 -11.08 13.74
CA VAL A 51 7.60 -12.35 14.24
C VAL A 51 9.14 -12.36 14.26
N GLN A 52 9.77 -11.25 13.85
CA GLN A 52 11.23 -11.08 13.78
C GLN A 52 11.94 -12.14 12.91
N ASP A 53 11.27 -12.65 11.87
CA ASP A 53 11.83 -13.66 10.97
C ASP A 53 12.66 -13.02 9.85
N LYS A 54 13.97 -13.31 9.86
CA LYS A 54 14.93 -12.70 8.90
C LYS A 54 14.65 -13.07 7.44
N LYS A 55 14.11 -14.26 7.16
CA LYS A 55 13.85 -14.72 5.79
C LYS A 55 12.65 -14.00 5.19
N ILE A 56 11.57 -13.85 5.97
CA ILE A 56 10.38 -13.10 5.57
C ILE A 56 10.71 -11.60 5.42
N ILE A 57 11.49 -11.02 6.35
CA ILE A 57 11.96 -9.62 6.23
C ILE A 57 12.80 -9.43 4.96
N LYS A 58 13.68 -10.38 4.64
CA LYS A 58 14.44 -10.35 3.38
C LYS A 58 13.52 -10.47 2.16
N GLY A 59 12.47 -11.28 2.26
CA GLY A 59 11.39 -11.36 1.27
C GLY A 59 10.70 -10.00 1.05
N LEU A 60 10.34 -9.28 2.11
CA LEU A 60 9.78 -7.93 2.03
C LEU A 60 10.74 -6.97 1.31
N LEU A 61 12.03 -6.97 1.67
CA LEU A 61 13.04 -6.14 1.02
C LEU A 61 13.17 -6.44 -0.47
N HIS A 62 13.20 -7.71 -0.85
CA HIS A 62 13.23 -8.11 -2.26
C HIS A 62 11.96 -7.69 -3.00
N THR A 63 10.77 -7.88 -2.41
CA THR A 63 9.49 -7.43 -2.96
C THR A 63 9.55 -5.95 -3.29
N LEU A 64 9.94 -5.12 -2.32
CA LEU A 64 9.96 -3.67 -2.46
C LEU A 64 11.03 -3.20 -3.48
N LYS A 65 12.21 -3.84 -3.51
CA LYS A 65 13.24 -3.58 -4.54
C LYS A 65 12.75 -3.96 -5.94
N THR A 66 12.08 -5.11 -6.09
CA THR A 66 11.50 -5.53 -7.37
C THR A 66 10.41 -4.57 -7.84
N LEU A 67 9.50 -4.15 -6.96
CA LEU A 67 8.48 -3.15 -7.29
C LEU A 67 9.10 -1.81 -7.68
N LYS A 68 10.10 -1.33 -6.93
CA LYS A 68 10.82 -0.08 -7.24
C LYS A 68 11.48 -0.11 -8.62
N GLY A 69 12.05 -1.25 -9.02
CA GLY A 69 12.66 -1.43 -10.33
C GLY A 69 11.67 -1.53 -11.50
N ASN A 70 10.37 -1.60 -11.21
CA ASN A 70 9.30 -1.77 -12.19
C ASN A 70 8.17 -0.75 -11.97
N LEU A 71 8.47 0.43 -11.42
CA LEU A 71 7.49 1.52 -11.35
C LEU A 71 7.14 2.00 -12.76
N GLY A 72 5.89 2.47 -12.93
CA GLY A 72 5.47 3.17 -14.13
C GLY A 72 6.18 4.51 -14.30
N ALA A 73 6.03 5.12 -15.47
CA ALA A 73 6.74 6.34 -15.83
C ALA A 73 6.46 7.51 -14.88
N GLN A 74 5.27 7.57 -14.28
CA GLN A 74 4.87 8.61 -13.33
C GLN A 74 5.04 8.18 -11.86
N GLY A 75 5.55 6.97 -11.62
CA GLY A 75 5.69 6.38 -10.29
C GLY A 75 4.54 5.44 -9.91
N GLU A 76 3.72 5.02 -10.87
CA GLU A 76 2.67 4.02 -10.65
C GLU A 76 3.29 2.73 -10.11
N VAL A 77 2.75 2.22 -9.01
CA VAL A 77 3.22 0.97 -8.43
C VAL A 77 2.50 -0.19 -9.12
N PRO A 78 3.20 -1.23 -9.58
CA PRO A 78 2.55 -2.43 -10.10
C PRO A 78 1.54 -3.01 -9.10
N SER A 79 0.37 -3.44 -9.58
CA SER A 79 -0.54 -4.26 -8.78
C SER A 79 0.01 -5.67 -8.62
N ASN A 80 0.65 -6.20 -9.67
CA ASN A 80 1.37 -7.45 -9.61
C ASN A 80 2.45 -7.55 -10.71
N ILE A 81 3.45 -8.40 -10.45
CA ILE A 81 4.53 -8.73 -11.38
C ILE A 81 4.55 -10.25 -11.56
N ALA A 82 4.32 -10.71 -12.78
CA ALA A 82 4.48 -12.11 -13.15
C ALA A 82 5.94 -12.42 -13.46
N LEU A 83 6.40 -13.56 -12.97
CA LEU A 83 7.77 -14.04 -13.13
C LEU A 83 7.79 -15.33 -13.96
N THR A 84 8.86 -15.54 -14.71
CA THR A 84 9.18 -16.85 -15.29
C THR A 84 9.68 -17.81 -14.20
N LYS A 85 9.77 -19.11 -14.51
CA LYS A 85 10.44 -20.10 -13.63
C LYS A 85 11.89 -19.74 -13.30
N SER A 86 12.57 -19.02 -14.19
CA SER A 86 13.92 -18.47 -14.00
C SER A 86 13.95 -17.12 -13.27
N LEU A 87 12.83 -16.72 -12.65
CA LEU A 87 12.66 -15.48 -11.88
C LEU A 87 12.90 -14.19 -12.67
N LYS A 88 12.71 -14.22 -13.99
CA LYS A 88 12.72 -13.01 -14.84
C LYS A 88 11.32 -12.40 -14.88
N VAL A 89 11.24 -11.07 -14.99
CA VAL A 89 9.95 -10.38 -15.18
C VAL A 89 9.36 -10.81 -16.53
N LYS A 90 8.18 -11.43 -16.48
CA LYS A 90 7.41 -11.89 -17.65
C LYS A 90 6.36 -10.85 -18.05
N LYS A 91 5.64 -10.30 -17.07
CA LYS A 91 4.58 -9.31 -17.28
C LYS A 91 4.43 -8.42 -16.06
N ILE A 92 4.20 -7.14 -16.28
CA ILE A 92 3.85 -6.16 -15.23
C ILE A 92 2.40 -5.78 -15.44
N SER A 93 1.63 -5.71 -14.37
CA SER A 93 0.27 -5.15 -14.36
C SER A 93 0.22 -4.04 -13.31
N TYR A 94 -0.35 -2.90 -13.69
CA TYR A 94 -0.67 -1.80 -12.77
C TYR A 94 -2.14 -1.85 -12.32
N GLY A 95 -2.89 -2.85 -12.80
CA GLY A 95 -4.34 -3.00 -12.73
C GLY A 95 -4.92 -3.32 -14.10
N THR A 96 -6.09 -3.98 -14.16
CA THR A 96 -6.70 -4.43 -15.43
C THR A 96 -7.52 -3.31 -16.10
N PRO A 97 -8.62 -2.82 -15.51
CA PRO A 97 -9.36 -1.69 -16.08
C PRO A 97 -8.78 -0.33 -15.68
N VAL A 98 -8.17 -0.24 -14.48
CA VAL A 98 -7.65 0.99 -13.88
C VAL A 98 -6.48 0.69 -12.95
N GLY A 99 -5.65 1.70 -12.68
CA GLY A 99 -4.57 1.61 -11.70
C GLY A 99 -5.06 1.21 -10.29
N ARG A 100 -4.31 0.34 -9.60
CA ARG A 100 -4.60 -0.05 -8.21
C ARG A 100 -4.01 0.95 -7.21
N VAL A 101 -4.87 1.72 -6.56
CA VAL A 101 -4.50 2.74 -5.57
C VAL A 101 -3.92 2.09 -4.32
N ASP A 102 -4.52 1.01 -3.84
CA ASP A 102 -4.09 0.29 -2.64
C ASP A 102 -2.67 -0.29 -2.78
N ALA A 103 -2.30 -0.79 -3.96
CA ALA A 103 -0.94 -1.27 -4.24
C ALA A 103 0.10 -0.17 -3.99
N THR A 104 -0.19 1.06 -4.42
CA THR A 104 0.66 2.23 -4.20
C THR A 104 0.78 2.56 -2.71
N LEU A 105 -0.34 2.53 -1.99
CA LEU A 105 -0.37 2.83 -0.56
C LEU A 105 0.35 1.77 0.28
N TRP A 106 0.17 0.48 -0.02
CA TRP A 106 0.93 -0.60 0.62
C TRP A 106 2.43 -0.49 0.33
N TYR A 107 2.83 -0.13 -0.89
CA TYR A 107 4.23 0.11 -1.23
C TYR A 107 4.88 1.21 -0.39
N LEU A 108 4.18 2.33 -0.17
CA LEU A 108 4.64 3.38 0.76
C LEU A 108 4.82 2.82 2.17
N ILE A 109 3.82 2.12 2.69
CA ILE A 109 3.85 1.55 4.05
C ILE A 109 5.00 0.55 4.21
N GLY A 110 5.19 -0.35 3.24
CA GLY A 110 6.25 -1.35 3.26
C GLY A 110 7.64 -0.72 3.34
N TRP A 111 7.93 0.26 2.49
CA TRP A 111 9.20 0.99 2.55
C TRP A 111 9.36 1.77 3.86
N LEU A 112 8.31 2.44 4.34
CA LEU A 112 8.36 3.22 5.57
C LEU A 112 8.61 2.38 6.82
N TYR A 113 8.14 1.14 6.85
CA TYR A 113 8.52 0.21 7.92
C TYR A 113 9.96 -0.26 7.77
N LEU A 114 10.43 -0.59 6.56
CA LEU A 114 11.83 -0.97 6.35
C LEU A 114 12.83 0.15 6.66
N THR A 115 12.50 1.42 6.43
CA THR A 115 13.40 2.53 6.79
C THR A 115 13.58 2.67 8.30
N LYS A 116 12.63 2.16 9.10
CA LYS A 116 12.73 2.08 10.57
C LYS A 116 13.56 0.91 11.08
N THR A 117 13.98 -0.01 10.20
CA THR A 117 14.85 -1.13 10.58
C THR A 117 16.32 -0.85 10.23
N ASN A 118 17.19 -1.81 10.56
CA ASN A 118 18.61 -1.82 10.17
C ASN A 118 18.87 -2.57 8.85
N CYS A 119 17.83 -2.87 8.07
CA CYS A 119 17.96 -3.58 6.79
C CYS A 119 18.48 -2.69 5.65
N LEU A 120 18.57 -1.38 5.87
CA LEU A 120 18.93 -0.39 4.86
C LEU A 120 20.05 0.51 5.38
N THR A 121 21.02 0.82 4.52
CA THR A 121 22.03 1.84 4.79
C THR A 121 21.42 3.24 4.85
N THR A 122 22.11 4.20 5.47
CA THR A 122 21.65 5.61 5.51
C THR A 122 21.42 6.19 4.11
N LYS A 123 22.28 5.83 3.15
CA LYS A 123 22.15 6.26 1.75
C LYS A 123 20.89 5.66 1.11
N GLU A 124 20.68 4.35 1.23
CA GLU A 124 19.46 3.71 0.72
C GLU A 124 18.20 4.32 1.32
N LYS A 125 18.19 4.59 2.64
CA LYS A 125 17.05 5.24 3.30
C LYS A 125 16.74 6.61 2.68
N LYS A 126 17.76 7.45 2.44
CA LYS A 126 17.59 8.76 1.81
C LYS A 126 17.05 8.64 0.38
N ASP A 127 17.62 7.74 -0.42
CA ASP A 127 17.20 7.52 -1.81
C ASP A 127 15.75 7.00 -1.90
N ILE A 128 15.38 6.11 -0.98
CA ILE A 128 14.01 5.59 -0.86
C ILE A 128 13.07 6.72 -0.49
N LEU A 129 13.34 7.50 0.56
CA LEU A 129 12.46 8.57 1.02
C LEU A 129 12.19 9.61 -0.08
N SER A 130 13.22 10.04 -0.81
CA SER A 130 13.04 10.94 -1.97
C SER A 130 12.19 10.29 -3.08
N SER A 131 12.33 8.98 -3.30
CA SER A 131 11.48 8.24 -4.23
C SER A 131 10.02 8.18 -3.75
N LEU A 132 9.77 8.09 -2.44
CA LEU A 132 8.42 8.04 -1.88
C LEU A 132 7.73 9.41 -1.96
N GLU A 133 8.46 10.52 -1.80
CA GLU A 133 7.93 11.89 -1.96
C GLU A 133 7.30 12.08 -3.35
N LYS A 134 7.96 11.57 -4.41
CA LYS A 134 7.39 11.61 -5.78
C LYS A 134 6.08 10.84 -5.89
N ILE A 135 5.95 9.72 -5.18
CA ILE A 135 4.71 8.94 -5.13
C ILE A 135 3.64 9.68 -4.34
N PHE A 136 3.98 10.38 -3.27
CA PHE A 136 3.04 11.28 -2.59
C PHE A 136 2.55 12.42 -3.49
N THR A 137 3.43 12.96 -4.34
CA THR A 137 3.04 13.93 -5.39
C THR A 137 2.05 13.31 -6.37
N LEU A 138 2.29 12.08 -6.84
CA LEU A 138 1.35 11.34 -7.69
C LEU A 138 0.00 11.14 -6.99
N LEU A 139 -0.03 10.67 -5.75
CA LEU A 139 -1.28 10.49 -5.00
C LEU A 139 -2.06 11.81 -4.85
N ASN A 140 -1.36 12.93 -4.72
CA ASN A 140 -1.99 14.25 -4.66
C ASN A 140 -2.70 14.64 -5.97
N THR A 141 -2.24 14.16 -7.13
CA THR A 141 -2.94 14.40 -8.40
C THR A 141 -4.25 13.60 -8.48
N TRP A 142 -4.34 12.47 -7.78
CA TRP A 142 -5.54 11.62 -7.71
C TRP A 142 -6.61 12.16 -6.75
N HIS A 143 -6.44 13.34 -6.17
CA HIS A 143 -7.50 13.98 -5.40
C HIS A 143 -8.63 14.50 -6.31
N PHE A 144 -8.33 14.87 -7.57
CA PHE A 144 -9.18 15.46 -8.64
C PHE A 144 -10.03 16.70 -8.27
N SER A 145 -10.64 16.74 -7.08
CA SER A 145 -11.59 17.76 -6.61
C SER A 145 -11.05 18.62 -5.46
N SER A 146 -9.75 18.54 -5.15
CA SER A 146 -9.07 19.29 -4.07
C SER A 146 -9.53 19.01 -2.63
N LYS A 147 -10.40 18.01 -2.39
CA LYS A 147 -10.99 17.70 -1.07
C LYS A 147 -10.10 16.87 -0.11
N GLU A 148 -8.78 16.92 -0.27
CA GLU A 148 -7.77 16.13 0.47
C GLU A 148 -7.91 14.58 0.41
N LEU A 149 -9.05 14.05 -0.01
CA LEU A 149 -9.36 12.63 -0.21
C LEU A 149 -8.87 12.13 -1.57
N ILE A 150 -8.50 10.86 -1.66
CA ILE A 150 -8.07 10.21 -2.90
C ILE A 150 -9.26 9.58 -3.61
N TYR A 151 -9.50 10.00 -4.85
CA TYR A 151 -10.48 9.31 -5.67
C TYR A 151 -9.95 7.94 -6.10
N THR A 152 -10.70 6.90 -5.75
CA THR A 152 -10.44 5.52 -6.15
C THR A 152 -11.42 5.14 -7.27
N PRO A 153 -10.95 4.86 -8.49
CA PRO A 153 -11.83 4.38 -9.54
C PRO A 153 -12.43 3.01 -9.17
N THR A 154 -13.54 2.63 -9.79
CA THR A 154 -14.10 1.29 -9.62
C THR A 154 -13.06 0.23 -9.96
N ALA A 155 -12.96 -0.81 -9.14
CA ALA A 155 -11.89 -1.81 -9.16
C ALA A 155 -10.49 -1.28 -8.80
N GLY A 156 -10.34 -0.05 -8.32
CA GLY A 156 -9.04 0.56 -7.95
C GLY A 156 -8.44 0.09 -6.62
N PHE A 157 -8.98 -0.95 -5.99
CA PHE A 157 -8.53 -1.47 -4.70
C PHE A 157 -8.73 -3.01 -4.63
N TRP A 158 -8.68 -3.59 -3.43
CA TRP A 158 -8.70 -5.04 -3.23
C TRP A 158 -9.94 -5.78 -3.72
N ALA A 159 -11.11 -5.13 -3.71
CA ALA A 159 -12.37 -5.74 -4.15
C ALA A 159 -12.64 -5.37 -5.61
N ASP A 160 -11.81 -5.88 -6.52
CA ASP A 160 -11.83 -5.47 -7.92
C ASP A 160 -13.02 -5.97 -8.75
N GLU A 161 -13.80 -6.90 -8.20
CA GLU A 161 -15.07 -7.36 -8.77
C GLU A 161 -16.29 -6.58 -8.23
N MET A 162 -16.10 -5.75 -7.20
CA MET A 162 -17.20 -4.98 -6.62
C MET A 162 -17.38 -3.64 -7.36
N PRO A 163 -18.63 -3.21 -7.64
CA PRO A 163 -18.92 -1.94 -8.30
C PRO A 163 -18.78 -0.75 -7.32
N ILE A 164 -17.70 -0.72 -6.53
CA ILE A 164 -17.39 0.30 -5.53
C ILE A 164 -16.29 1.19 -6.08
N GLY A 165 -16.50 2.50 -6.04
CA GLY A 165 -15.54 3.54 -6.44
C GLY A 165 -15.86 4.87 -5.75
N GLY A 166 -15.09 5.91 -6.05
CA GLY A 166 -15.16 7.20 -5.37
C GLY A 166 -14.18 7.29 -4.20
N TYR A 167 -14.61 7.84 -3.06
CA TYR A 167 -13.79 7.94 -1.86
C TYR A 167 -13.98 6.68 -1.01
N VAL A 168 -13.03 5.75 -1.11
CA VAL A 168 -13.10 4.44 -0.46
C VAL A 168 -12.36 4.50 0.87
N LEU A 169 -13.07 4.32 1.99
CA LEU A 169 -12.51 4.42 3.35
C LEU A 169 -11.22 3.60 3.53
N TYR A 170 -11.16 2.39 2.97
CA TYR A 170 -9.98 1.54 3.01
C TYR A 170 -8.72 2.24 2.48
N ASN A 171 -8.79 2.89 1.31
CA ASN A 171 -7.66 3.60 0.72
C ASN A 171 -7.35 4.87 1.51
N GLU A 172 -8.36 5.60 1.97
CA GLU A 172 -8.15 6.82 2.78
C GLU A 172 -7.41 6.51 4.09
N LEU A 173 -7.73 5.40 4.75
CA LEU A 173 -7.04 4.97 5.96
C LEU A 173 -5.59 4.55 5.69
N LEU A 174 -5.33 3.84 4.59
CA LEU A 174 -3.96 3.49 4.20
C LEU A 174 -3.14 4.74 3.83
N TYR A 175 -3.76 5.74 3.21
CA TYR A 175 -3.11 7.02 2.91
C TYR A 175 -2.82 7.83 4.17
N LEU A 176 -3.80 7.94 5.08
CA LEU A 176 -3.59 8.54 6.39
C LEU A 176 -2.44 7.86 7.15
N TRP A 177 -2.40 6.53 7.10
CA TRP A 177 -1.33 5.75 7.72
C TRP A 177 0.03 6.05 7.09
N SER A 178 0.12 6.09 5.76
CA SER A 178 1.38 6.36 5.07
C SER A 178 1.90 7.78 5.33
N LEU A 179 1.03 8.80 5.36
CA LEU A 179 1.40 10.18 5.73
C LEU A 179 1.94 10.26 7.17
N LYS A 180 1.25 9.62 8.12
CA LYS A 180 1.69 9.54 9.53
C LYS A 180 3.05 8.84 9.64
N LEU A 181 3.22 7.71 8.97
CA LEU A 181 4.50 6.99 8.93
C LEU A 181 5.61 7.85 8.33
N PHE A 182 5.35 8.55 7.23
CA PHE A 182 6.35 9.39 6.59
C PHE A 182 6.83 10.49 7.53
N TYR A 183 5.90 11.20 8.18
CA TYR A 183 6.23 12.18 9.22
C TYR A 183 7.07 11.58 10.36
N THR A 184 6.74 10.36 10.83
CA THR A 184 7.53 9.74 11.92
C THR A 184 8.98 9.48 11.52
N VAL A 185 9.25 9.25 10.23
CA VAL A 185 10.58 8.97 9.70
C VAL A 185 11.33 10.26 9.35
N THR A 186 10.68 11.24 8.74
CA THR A 186 11.33 12.46 8.21
C THR A 186 11.23 13.68 9.11
N ARG A 187 10.25 13.69 10.03
CA ARG A 187 9.86 14.85 10.84
C ARG A 187 9.39 16.08 10.03
N ASP A 188 9.06 15.88 8.76
CA ASP A 188 8.52 16.94 7.91
C ASP A 188 7.08 17.31 8.33
N LYS A 189 6.92 18.55 8.80
CA LYS A 189 5.63 19.07 9.30
C LYS A 189 4.57 19.14 8.21
N PHE A 190 4.93 19.29 6.94
CA PHE A 190 3.96 19.26 5.83
C PHE A 190 3.12 17.98 5.86
N PHE A 191 3.76 16.83 6.06
CA PHE A 191 3.08 15.54 6.13
C PHE A 191 2.24 15.37 7.40
N LYS A 192 2.67 15.94 8.52
CA LYS A 192 1.88 15.97 9.77
C LYS A 192 0.58 16.76 9.58
N ASP A 193 0.69 17.94 8.99
CA ASP A 193 -0.45 18.83 8.79
C ASP A 193 -1.41 18.24 7.75
N LYS A 194 -0.88 17.66 6.66
CA LYS A 194 -1.68 16.95 5.67
C LYS A 194 -2.41 15.74 6.25
N ALA A 195 -1.74 14.92 7.06
CA ALA A 195 -2.37 13.82 7.77
C ALA A 195 -3.51 14.29 8.68
N SER A 196 -3.34 15.45 9.33
CA SER A 196 -4.37 16.03 10.20
C SER A 196 -5.58 16.50 9.41
N ARG A 197 -5.38 17.17 8.26
CA ARG A 197 -6.46 17.59 7.36
C ARG A 197 -7.21 16.38 6.80
N LEU A 198 -6.50 15.37 6.30
CA LEU A 198 -7.11 14.13 5.80
C LEU A 198 -7.92 13.41 6.89
N ASN A 199 -7.39 13.32 8.12
CA ASN A 199 -8.11 12.72 9.24
C ASN A 199 -9.45 13.41 9.51
N ASN A 200 -9.48 14.74 9.43
CA ASN A 200 -10.71 15.50 9.60
C ASN A 200 -11.72 15.24 8.47
N GLU A 201 -11.25 15.19 7.22
CA GLU A 201 -12.12 14.86 6.07
C GLU A 201 -12.66 13.42 6.15
N ILE A 202 -11.86 12.46 6.62
CA ILE A 202 -12.31 11.07 6.87
C ILE A 202 -13.40 11.05 7.96
N LEU A 203 -13.16 11.68 9.10
CA LEU A 203 -14.14 11.72 10.19
C LEU A 203 -15.44 12.39 9.74
N LEU A 204 -15.35 13.49 9.01
CA LEU A 204 -16.52 14.19 8.49
C LEU A 204 -17.35 13.31 7.55
N ASN A 205 -16.71 12.58 6.64
CA ASN A 205 -17.40 11.90 5.55
C ASN A 205 -17.80 10.44 5.86
N PHE A 206 -17.11 9.78 6.79
CA PHE A 206 -17.38 8.38 7.14
C PHE A 206 -17.86 8.19 8.59
N TYR A 207 -17.75 9.21 9.43
CA TYR A 207 -18.22 9.17 10.81
C TYR A 207 -18.84 10.52 11.28
N PRO A 208 -19.81 11.07 10.52
CA PRO A 208 -20.37 12.38 10.79
C PRO A 208 -21.09 12.43 12.14
N THR A 209 -20.93 13.53 12.87
CA THR A 209 -21.71 13.85 14.07
C THR A 209 -22.65 15.01 13.78
N LYS A 210 -23.73 15.15 14.58
CA LYS A 210 -24.62 16.33 14.49
C LYS A 210 -23.85 17.65 14.64
N ALA A 211 -22.78 17.66 15.44
CA ALA A 211 -21.93 18.84 15.61
C ALA A 211 -21.10 19.14 14.36
N SER A 212 -20.42 18.13 13.80
CA SER A 212 -19.56 18.32 12.62
C SER A 212 -20.33 18.74 11.37
N LEU A 213 -21.59 18.30 11.24
CA LEU A 213 -22.45 18.67 10.10
C LEU A 213 -22.99 20.11 10.18
N LYS A 214 -23.17 20.66 11.40
CA LYS A 214 -23.67 22.03 11.58
C LYS A 214 -22.63 23.10 11.22
N SER A 215 -21.35 22.77 11.35
CA SER A 215 -20.24 23.71 11.21
C SER A 215 -19.53 23.64 9.85
N VAL A 216 -19.96 22.77 8.93
CA VAL A 216 -19.21 22.50 7.69
C VAL A 216 -19.90 23.05 6.44
N ASN A 217 -19.11 23.50 5.47
CA ASN A 217 -19.59 23.76 4.12
C ASN A 217 -20.07 22.44 3.50
N LYS A 218 -21.34 22.37 3.10
CA LYS A 218 -21.97 21.18 2.49
C LYS A 218 -21.22 20.68 1.25
N GLU A 219 -20.51 21.55 0.54
CA GLU A 219 -19.68 21.17 -0.62
C GLU A 219 -18.53 20.23 -0.25
N LYS A 220 -18.13 20.15 1.03
CA LYS A 220 -17.12 19.20 1.51
C LYS A 220 -17.64 17.80 1.76
N ILE A 221 -18.96 17.63 1.88
CA ILE A 221 -19.57 16.32 2.12
C ILE A 221 -19.61 15.55 0.81
N VAL A 222 -18.97 14.38 0.76
CA VAL A 222 -18.91 13.51 -0.43
C VAL A 222 -19.88 12.32 -0.35
N HIS A 223 -20.34 11.96 0.85
CA HIS A 223 -21.32 10.90 1.07
C HIS A 223 -22.66 11.53 1.53
N PRO A 224 -23.66 11.68 0.64
CA PRO A 224 -24.88 12.45 0.91
C PRO A 224 -25.79 11.85 1.99
N THR A 225 -25.62 10.56 2.32
CA THR A 225 -26.37 9.88 3.40
C THR A 225 -25.87 10.23 4.81
N ALA A 226 -24.81 11.04 4.94
CA ALA A 226 -24.36 11.59 6.22
C ALA A 226 -25.37 12.56 6.87
N VAL A 227 -26.41 13.00 6.15
CA VAL A 227 -27.26 14.15 6.52
C VAL A 227 -28.76 13.78 6.66
N SER A 228 -29.14 12.51 6.72
CA SER A 228 -30.52 12.09 7.02
C SER A 228 -30.75 11.83 8.51
#